data_AF-T0GIS7-F1
#
_entry.id   AF-T0GIS7-F1
#
_cell.length_a   1.000
_cell.length_b   1.000
_cell.length_c   1.000
_cell.angle_alpha   90.00
_cell.angle_beta   90.00
_cell.angle_gamma   90.00
#
_symmetry.space_group_name_H-M   'P 1'
#
loop_
_entity.id
_entity.type
_entity.pdbx_description
1 polymer ?
#
loop_
_entity_poly.entity_id
_entity_poly.type
_entity_poly.pdbx_seq_one_letter_code
_entity_poly.pdbx_strand_id
1 'polypeptide(L)'
;MEFSNREIAGLVWLAVFILFAMRKRDVRSSFVGLVKAFFQPLIVVPLAFAAIYITGVVVLLERFQIWTVGNLKTTILWAFSFAFATMLDINRVSGDRTFFGKAVRDAVGITATLTFMVEFYSFSLPVELIAVPSLTLMGMMHVLSGHRPEHAAAGRVLGSLLSLTGLGYIGYSLYQTVANLAAFATLDTLREFGIPIVLTVCFLPFLYLLVLYAVYERVFMGLGWSIKDDRLRRLAKWRAFFTFGPKLRLLERWAQSVARFNPDDRTELLQSFVEIKTMAKREADPPPVPNEDGWSPYAAKTFLRAEGLPTRDYHRSFEDEWFAGSGYLEVGGGIIANNMAYYLNGNENAVTELKLKLNINSPAEPAEAETRFREICHVLLARALGESAAQVAAGKIVALEEFSANIAGKIVTLSKEEWQGGIKGGYSRGLVIGCAGS
;
A
#
# COMPACT_ATOMS: atom_id res chain seq x y z
N MET A 1 37.81 6.34 -8.17
CA MET A 1 36.45 6.68 -7.75
C MET A 1 36.46 8.16 -7.40
N GLU A 2 35.98 9.00 -8.31
CA GLU A 2 35.95 10.46 -8.10
C GLU A 2 34.56 10.89 -7.64
N PHE A 3 34.51 11.81 -6.68
CA PHE A 3 33.26 12.40 -6.17
C PHE A 3 33.00 13.72 -6.88
N SER A 4 31.74 13.99 -7.21
CA SER A 4 31.31 15.27 -7.75
C SER A 4 31.34 16.34 -6.66
N ASN A 5 31.39 17.61 -7.06
CA ASN A 5 31.34 18.71 -6.10
C ASN A 5 30.06 18.69 -5.26
N ARG A 6 28.95 18.20 -5.85
CA ARG A 6 27.68 18.05 -5.15
C ARG A 6 27.74 16.99 -4.06
N GLU A 7 28.32 15.84 -4.37
CA GLU A 7 28.47 14.77 -3.38
C GLU A 7 29.40 15.20 -2.26
N ILE A 8 30.50 15.89 -2.58
CA ILE A 8 31.39 16.47 -1.57
C ILE A 8 30.62 17.45 -0.68
N ALA A 9 29.86 18.38 -1.26
CA ALA A 9 29.05 19.32 -0.49
C ALA A 9 28.01 18.62 0.39
N GLY A 10 27.33 17.60 -0.14
CA GLY A 10 26.38 16.76 0.58
C GLY A 10 27.02 16.03 1.76
N LEU A 11 28.18 15.41 1.55
CA LEU A 11 28.94 14.73 2.61
C LEU A 11 29.42 15.70 3.69
N VAL A 12 29.89 16.89 3.32
CA VAL A 12 30.28 17.95 4.26
C VAL A 12 29.10 18.34 5.14
N TRP A 13 27.94 18.65 4.55
CA TRP A 13 26.77 19.06 5.32
C TRP A 13 26.15 17.92 6.14
N LEU A 14 26.18 16.69 5.64
CA LEU A 14 25.79 15.51 6.41
C LEU A 14 26.68 15.34 7.65
N ALA A 15 28.00 15.50 7.50
CA ALA A 15 28.93 15.45 8.62
C ALA A 15 28.67 16.57 9.64
N VAL A 16 28.48 17.82 9.18
CA VAL A 16 28.13 18.96 10.04
C VAL A 16 26.83 18.69 10.80
N PHE A 17 25.80 18.17 10.12
CA PHE A 17 24.52 17.83 10.73
C PHE A 17 24.66 16.73 11.79
N ILE A 18 25.39 15.65 11.50
CA ILE A 18 25.63 14.56 12.45
C ILE A 18 26.37 15.10 13.68
N LEU A 19 27.45 15.88 13.49
CA LEU A 19 28.21 16.47 14.60
C LEU A 19 27.32 17.39 15.46
N PHE A 20 26.48 18.20 14.82
CA PHE A 20 25.52 19.05 15.52
C PHE A 20 24.49 18.21 16.31
N ALA A 21 23.92 17.17 15.70
CA ALA A 21 22.94 16.29 16.33
C ALA A 21 23.55 15.53 17.52
N MET A 22 24.78 15.03 17.40
CA MET A 22 25.49 14.30 18.46
C MET A 22 25.84 15.15 19.68
N ARG A 23 25.73 16.49 19.60
CA ARG A 23 25.85 17.38 20.77
C ARG A 23 24.71 17.17 21.78
N LYS A 24 23.55 16.68 21.34
CA LYS A 24 22.42 16.37 22.22
C LYS A 24 22.61 15.00 22.88
N ARG A 25 22.54 14.96 24.22
CA ARG A 25 22.70 13.72 25.01
C ARG A 25 21.69 12.64 24.60
N ASP A 26 20.45 13.03 24.33
CA ASP A 26 19.35 12.12 23.95
C ASP A 26 19.57 11.49 22.57
N VAL A 27 20.15 12.24 21.64
CA VAL A 27 20.50 11.71 20.31
C VAL A 27 21.61 10.68 20.44
N ARG A 28 22.62 10.95 21.28
CA ARG A 28 23.73 10.01 21.50
C ARG A 28 23.27 8.71 22.15
N SER A 29 22.41 8.77 23.17
CA SER A 29 21.87 7.55 23.79
C SER A 29 20.98 6.76 22.82
N SER A 30 20.14 7.46 22.06
CA SER A 30 19.28 6.85 21.03
C SER A 30 20.10 6.24 19.89
N PHE A 31 21.20 6.86 19.49
CA PHE A 31 22.10 6.36 18.46
C PHE A 31 22.75 5.02 18.86
N VAL A 32 23.17 4.87 20.11
CA VAL A 32 23.68 3.59 20.62
C VAL A 32 22.58 2.51 20.58
N GLY A 33 21.35 2.88 20.94
CA GLY A 33 20.19 1.98 20.80
C GLY A 33 19.96 1.54 19.35
N LEU A 34 20.00 2.49 18.42
CA LEU A 34 19.84 2.25 16.98
C LEU A 34 20.92 1.29 16.44
N VAL A 35 22.19 1.53 16.78
CA VAL A 35 23.30 0.66 16.37
C VAL A 35 23.10 -0.76 16.92
N LYS A 36 22.75 -0.90 18.21
CA LYS A 36 22.47 -2.22 18.80
C LYS A 36 21.29 -2.93 18.15
N ALA A 37 20.25 -2.19 17.76
CA ALA A 37 19.10 -2.74 17.05
C ALA A 37 19.49 -3.21 15.64
N PHE A 38 20.34 -2.45 14.95
CA PHE A 38 20.81 -2.79 13.61
C PHE A 38 21.60 -4.12 13.57
N PHE A 39 22.39 -4.39 14.62
CA PHE A 39 23.16 -5.63 14.73
C PHE A 39 22.37 -6.83 15.29
N GLN A 40 21.05 -6.75 15.37
CA GLN A 40 20.23 -7.91 15.71
C GLN A 40 20.28 -8.96 14.59
N PRO A 41 20.35 -10.26 14.92
CA PRO A 41 20.48 -11.34 13.93
C PRO A 41 19.33 -11.32 12.91
N LEU A 42 18.14 -10.88 13.32
CA LEU A 42 16.97 -10.76 12.46
C LEU A 42 17.17 -9.75 11.30
N ILE A 43 18.03 -8.74 11.49
CA ILE A 43 18.37 -7.73 10.46
C ILE A 43 19.65 -8.13 9.72
N VAL A 44 20.68 -8.53 10.45
CA VAL A 44 22.00 -8.84 9.87
C VAL A 44 21.95 -10.04 8.94
N VAL A 45 21.19 -11.08 9.27
CA VAL A 45 21.14 -12.31 8.45
C VAL A 45 20.56 -12.04 7.05
N PRO A 46 19.36 -11.44 6.90
CA PRO A 46 18.86 -11.05 5.58
C PRO A 46 19.80 -10.13 4.80
N LEU A 47 20.44 -9.17 5.48
CA LEU A 47 21.40 -8.26 4.83
C LEU A 47 22.65 -8.99 4.35
N ALA A 48 23.16 -9.95 5.10
CA ALA A 48 24.29 -10.77 4.67
C ALA A 48 23.94 -11.59 3.42
N PHE A 49 22.75 -12.21 3.38
CA PHE A 49 22.27 -12.91 2.19
C PHE A 49 22.11 -11.96 0.99
N ALA A 50 21.58 -10.76 1.21
CA ALA A 50 21.46 -9.74 0.17
C ALA A 50 22.83 -9.31 -0.36
N ALA A 51 23.81 -9.08 0.52
CA ALA A 51 25.17 -8.71 0.12
C ALA A 51 25.86 -9.81 -0.70
N ILE A 52 25.71 -11.09 -0.29
CA ILE A 52 26.22 -12.25 -1.04
C ILE A 52 25.56 -12.31 -2.42
N TYR A 53 24.23 -12.15 -2.48
CA TYR A 53 23.47 -12.17 -3.73
C TYR A 53 23.90 -11.05 -4.67
N ILE A 54 23.97 -9.80 -4.18
CA ILE A 54 24.39 -8.63 -4.95
C ILE A 54 25.83 -8.82 -5.46
N THR A 55 26.73 -9.34 -4.62
CA THR A 55 28.11 -9.64 -5.04
C THR A 55 28.12 -10.66 -6.19
N GLY A 56 27.32 -11.73 -6.09
CA GLY A 56 27.18 -12.71 -7.17
C GLY A 56 26.65 -12.10 -8.47
N VAL A 57 25.67 -11.20 -8.37
CA VAL A 57 25.14 -10.44 -9.52
C VAL A 57 26.22 -9.55 -10.13
N VAL A 58 26.96 -8.80 -9.32
CA VAL A 58 28.04 -7.91 -9.79
C VAL A 58 29.13 -8.70 -10.52
N VAL A 59 29.60 -9.81 -9.94
CA VAL A 59 30.60 -10.70 -10.58
C VAL A 59 30.07 -11.25 -11.91
N LEU A 60 28.78 -11.59 -11.99
CA LEU A 60 28.17 -12.05 -13.23
C LEU A 60 28.13 -10.93 -14.28
N LEU A 61 27.72 -9.72 -13.90
CA LEU A 61 27.66 -8.55 -14.79
C LEU A 61 29.05 -8.12 -15.27
N GLU A 62 30.07 -8.23 -14.43
CA GLU A 62 31.47 -7.99 -14.78
C GLU A 62 31.95 -8.97 -15.87
N ARG A 63 31.61 -10.26 -15.73
CA ARG A 63 31.91 -11.27 -16.78
C ARG A 63 31.30 -10.92 -18.14
N PHE A 64 30.12 -10.30 -18.16
CA PHE A 64 29.47 -9.85 -19.39
C PHE A 64 29.90 -8.44 -19.83
N GLN A 65 30.90 -7.82 -19.19
CA GLN A 65 31.38 -6.46 -19.47
C GLN A 65 30.29 -5.37 -19.33
N ILE A 66 29.22 -5.68 -18.60
CA ILE A 66 28.14 -4.73 -18.27
C ILE A 66 28.58 -3.85 -17.10
N TRP A 67 29.26 -4.44 -16.11
CA TRP A 67 29.76 -3.75 -14.92
C TRP A 67 31.28 -3.62 -14.96
N THR A 68 31.81 -2.50 -14.45
CA THR A 68 33.25 -2.30 -14.21
C THR A 68 33.49 -1.72 -12.82
N VAL A 69 34.74 -1.74 -12.35
CA VAL A 69 35.15 -1.16 -11.05
C VAL A 69 34.74 0.32 -10.92
N GLY A 70 34.62 1.05 -12.04
CA GLY A 70 34.09 2.42 -12.05
C GLY A 70 32.70 2.52 -11.42
N ASN A 71 31.85 1.51 -11.63
CA ASN A 71 30.45 1.48 -11.18
C ASN A 71 30.29 1.04 -9.71
N LEU A 72 31.38 0.77 -8.99
CA LEU A 72 31.33 0.34 -7.59
C LEU A 72 30.61 1.35 -6.70
N LYS A 73 30.86 2.64 -6.93
CA LYS A 73 30.24 3.74 -6.17
C LYS A 73 28.72 3.71 -6.33
N THR A 74 28.27 3.65 -7.57
CA THR A 74 26.86 3.61 -7.96
C THR A 74 26.19 2.34 -7.45
N THR A 75 26.90 1.21 -7.45
CA THR A 75 26.42 -0.05 -6.86
C THR A 75 26.20 0.07 -5.36
N ILE A 76 27.13 0.70 -4.62
CA ILE A 76 27.00 0.93 -3.16
C ILE A 76 25.83 1.89 -2.89
N LEU A 77 25.75 3.01 -3.61
CA LEU A 77 24.66 3.98 -3.46
C LEU A 77 23.30 3.35 -3.75
N TRP A 78 23.19 2.54 -4.81
CA TRP A 78 21.98 1.78 -5.11
C TRP A 78 21.65 0.76 -4.03
N ALA A 79 22.64 0.04 -3.49
CA ALA A 79 22.42 -0.96 -2.45
C ALA A 79 21.83 -0.34 -1.17
N PHE A 80 22.27 0.86 -0.78
CA PHE A 80 21.68 1.55 0.38
C PHE A 80 20.34 2.23 0.07
N SER A 81 20.24 2.93 -1.06
CA SER A 81 19.05 3.73 -1.38
C SER A 81 17.86 2.88 -1.81
N PHE A 82 18.09 1.77 -2.51
CA PHE A 82 17.05 0.88 -2.99
C PHE A 82 17.00 -0.44 -2.23
N ALA A 83 18.07 -1.25 -2.28
CA ALA A 83 18.01 -2.63 -1.77
C ALA A 83 17.75 -2.67 -0.26
N PHE A 84 18.56 -1.94 0.52
CA PHE A 84 18.43 -1.84 1.97
C PHE A 84 17.10 -1.21 2.39
N ALA A 85 16.75 -0.05 1.82
CA ALA A 85 15.51 0.65 2.13
C ALA A 85 14.26 -0.22 1.87
N THR A 86 14.25 -0.96 0.76
CA THR A 86 13.15 -1.86 0.40
C THR A 86 13.05 -3.04 1.37
N MET A 87 14.19 -3.59 1.80
CA MET A 87 14.21 -4.69 2.77
C MET A 87 13.71 -4.27 4.16
N LEU A 88 13.96 -3.01 4.58
CA LEU A 88 13.38 -2.50 5.82
C LEU A 88 11.86 -2.39 5.78
N ASP A 89 11.29 -2.07 4.61
CA ASP A 89 9.84 -1.93 4.40
C ASP A 89 9.19 -3.22 3.84
N ILE A 90 9.82 -4.39 4.06
CA ILE A 90 9.39 -5.67 3.46
C ILE A 90 7.94 -6.05 3.81
N ASN A 91 7.47 -5.66 5.00
CA ASN A 91 6.09 -5.90 5.42
C ASN A 91 5.09 -5.16 4.52
N ARG A 92 5.36 -3.90 4.18
CA ARG A 92 4.54 -3.13 3.25
C ARG A 92 4.65 -3.70 1.84
N VAL A 93 5.86 -4.05 1.41
CA VAL A 93 6.12 -4.68 0.11
C VAL A 93 5.32 -5.97 -0.04
N SER A 94 5.22 -6.79 1.01
CA SER A 94 4.44 -8.04 0.99
C SER A 94 2.93 -7.81 0.73
N GLY A 95 2.39 -6.64 1.11
CA GLY A 95 1.00 -6.28 0.92
C GLY A 95 0.70 -5.59 -0.42
N ASP A 96 1.70 -5.01 -1.08
CA ASP A 96 1.53 -4.26 -2.33
C ASP A 96 1.78 -5.14 -3.56
N ARG A 97 0.68 -5.48 -4.26
CA ARG A 97 0.70 -6.31 -5.48
C ARG A 97 1.38 -5.63 -6.66
N THR A 98 1.45 -4.31 -6.66
CA THR A 98 2.00 -3.51 -7.76
C THR A 98 3.47 -3.18 -7.56
N PHE A 99 4.02 -3.48 -6.37
CA PHE A 99 5.37 -3.08 -5.98
C PHE A 99 6.43 -3.46 -7.01
N PHE A 100 6.49 -4.73 -7.43
CA PHE A 100 7.53 -5.20 -8.35
C PHE A 100 7.48 -4.50 -9.72
N GLY A 101 6.28 -4.34 -10.29
CA GLY A 101 6.11 -3.62 -11.56
C GLY A 101 6.40 -2.13 -11.42
N LYS A 102 6.03 -1.55 -10.27
CA LYS A 102 6.33 -0.16 -9.94
C LYS A 102 7.83 0.05 -9.76
N ALA A 103 8.55 -0.84 -9.09
CA ALA A 103 10.00 -0.74 -8.88
C ALA A 103 10.77 -0.70 -10.22
N VAL A 104 10.40 -1.55 -11.18
CA VAL A 104 10.99 -1.49 -12.53
C VAL A 104 10.65 -0.19 -13.24
N ARG A 105 9.40 0.25 -13.16
CA ARG A 105 8.96 1.51 -13.78
C ARG A 105 9.67 2.72 -13.18
N ASP A 106 9.81 2.75 -11.86
CA ASP A 106 10.45 3.84 -11.14
C ASP A 106 11.96 3.88 -11.44
N ALA A 107 12.59 2.72 -11.66
CA ALA A 107 14.00 2.65 -12.08
C ALA A 107 14.26 3.18 -13.51
N VAL A 108 13.29 3.05 -14.43
CA VAL A 108 13.44 3.48 -15.85
C VAL A 108 12.65 4.76 -16.16
N GLY A 109 11.88 5.27 -15.21
CA GLY A 109 10.93 6.35 -15.41
C GLY A 109 11.60 7.70 -15.68
N ILE A 110 10.79 8.66 -16.15
CA ILE A 110 11.23 10.04 -16.42
C ILE A 110 11.92 10.64 -15.19
N THR A 111 11.41 10.34 -13.98
CA THR A 111 12.03 10.80 -12.73
C THR A 111 13.46 10.29 -12.58
N ALA A 112 13.72 9.00 -12.81
CA ALA A 112 15.08 8.44 -12.73
C ALA A 112 16.00 9.07 -13.78
N THR A 113 15.51 9.27 -15.01
CA THR A 113 16.27 9.96 -16.07
C THR A 113 16.61 11.39 -15.66
N LEU A 114 15.64 12.17 -15.17
CA LEU A 114 15.88 13.54 -14.73
C LEU A 114 16.84 13.60 -13.53
N THR A 115 16.69 12.70 -12.56
CA THR A 115 17.60 12.61 -11.42
C THR A 115 19.02 12.29 -11.86
N PHE A 116 19.20 11.33 -12.78
CA PHE A 116 20.51 11.02 -13.34
C PHE A 116 21.12 12.21 -14.08
N MET A 117 20.33 12.90 -14.90
CA MET A 117 20.81 14.09 -15.61
C MET A 117 21.26 15.16 -14.63
N VAL A 118 20.46 15.47 -13.61
CA VAL A 118 20.84 16.45 -12.60
C VAL A 118 22.13 16.02 -11.90
N GLU A 119 22.30 14.74 -11.57
CA GLU A 119 23.48 14.21 -10.88
C GLU A 119 24.76 14.18 -11.72
N PHE A 120 24.63 14.01 -13.03
CA PHE A 120 25.79 13.90 -13.92
C PHE A 120 26.67 15.16 -13.92
N TYR A 121 26.08 16.35 -13.84
CA TYR A 121 26.81 17.62 -13.78
C TYR A 121 26.54 18.36 -12.46
N SER A 122 27.60 18.67 -11.72
CA SER A 122 27.57 19.51 -10.51
C SER A 122 28.11 20.91 -10.77
N PHE A 123 27.63 21.90 -10.03
CA PHE A 123 28.25 23.23 -10.01
C PHE A 123 29.65 23.20 -9.37
N SER A 124 30.33 24.34 -9.31
CA SER A 124 31.57 24.45 -8.56
C SER A 124 31.33 24.20 -7.07
N LEU A 125 32.33 23.66 -6.37
CA LEU A 125 32.20 23.31 -4.95
C LEU A 125 31.69 24.46 -4.05
N PRO A 126 32.15 25.72 -4.20
CA PRO A 126 31.60 26.83 -3.39
C PRO A 126 30.11 27.06 -3.62
N VAL A 127 29.64 26.89 -4.85
CA VAL A 127 28.22 27.05 -5.20
C VAL A 127 27.40 25.92 -4.58
N GLU A 128 27.83 24.67 -4.72
CA GLU A 128 27.14 23.50 -4.13
C GLU A 128 27.12 23.58 -2.59
N LEU A 129 28.20 24.05 -1.96
CA LEU A 129 28.27 24.24 -0.50
C LEU A 129 27.25 25.26 0.03
N ILE A 130 26.89 26.27 -0.75
CA ILE A 130 25.84 27.25 -0.39
C ILE A 130 24.46 26.71 -0.79
N ALA A 131 24.34 26.07 -1.96
CA ALA A 131 23.07 25.61 -2.50
C ALA A 131 22.44 24.49 -1.66
N VAL A 132 23.21 23.46 -1.28
CA VAL A 132 22.72 22.31 -0.51
C VAL A 132 21.96 22.71 0.76
N PRO A 133 22.53 23.50 1.70
CA PRO A 133 21.84 23.88 2.93
C PRO A 133 20.69 24.83 2.66
N SER A 134 20.82 25.76 1.70
CA SER A 134 19.78 26.71 1.33
C SER A 134 18.53 25.99 0.80
N LEU A 135 18.72 25.06 -0.14
CA LEU A 135 17.65 24.24 -0.70
C LEU A 135 17.02 23.32 0.34
N THR A 136 17.85 22.74 1.23
CA THR A 136 17.35 21.89 2.33
C THR A 136 16.45 22.69 3.28
N LEU A 137 16.88 23.88 3.72
CA LEU A 137 16.10 24.75 4.59
C LEU A 137 14.80 25.22 3.90
N MET A 138 14.88 25.61 2.63
CA MET A 138 13.70 25.99 1.84
C MET A 138 12.70 24.83 1.72
N GLY A 139 13.19 23.62 1.44
CA GLY A 139 12.36 22.40 1.40
C GLY A 139 11.67 22.12 2.73
N MET A 140 12.40 22.21 3.84
CA MET A 140 11.83 22.05 5.19
C MET A 140 10.76 23.09 5.48
N MET A 141 11.02 24.37 5.20
CA MET A 141 10.03 25.44 5.39
C MET A 141 8.79 25.26 4.51
N HIS A 142 8.97 24.79 3.27
CA HIS A 142 7.86 24.50 2.36
C HIS A 142 6.95 23.41 2.93
N VAL A 143 7.53 22.29 3.41
CA VAL A 143 6.76 21.21 4.04
C VAL A 143 6.04 21.69 5.30
N LEU A 144 6.72 22.46 6.15
CA LEU A 144 6.11 23.00 7.38
C LEU A 144 4.96 23.96 7.10
N SER A 145 5.05 24.77 6.04
CA SER A 145 3.99 25.70 5.66
C SER A 145 2.67 25.02 5.29
N GLY A 146 2.70 23.75 4.87
CA GLY A 146 1.51 22.97 4.55
C GLY A 146 0.69 22.51 5.75
N HIS A 147 1.22 22.62 6.98
CA HIS A 147 0.53 22.14 8.19
C HIS A 147 -0.50 23.13 8.75
N ARG A 148 -0.43 24.42 8.36
CA ARG A 148 -1.38 25.45 8.80
C ARG A 148 -1.82 26.33 7.63
N PRO A 149 -3.13 26.57 7.46
CA PRO A 149 -3.65 27.36 6.35
C PRO A 149 -3.12 28.81 6.34
N GLU A 150 -2.77 29.37 7.50
CA GLU A 150 -2.16 30.70 7.66
C GLU A 150 -0.83 30.88 6.90
N HIS A 151 -0.10 29.80 6.63
CA HIS A 151 1.22 29.84 5.97
C HIS A 151 1.17 29.42 4.49
N ALA A 152 -0.02 29.18 3.93
CA ALA A 152 -0.19 28.70 2.56
C ALA A 152 0.41 29.64 1.49
N ALA A 153 0.43 30.95 1.74
CA ALA A 153 1.06 31.92 0.84
C ALA A 153 2.60 31.75 0.79
N ALA A 154 3.25 31.60 1.96
CA ALA A 154 4.68 31.33 2.05
C ALA A 154 5.03 29.98 1.41
N GLY A 155 4.18 28.97 1.62
CA GLY A 155 4.33 27.66 0.98
C GLY A 155 4.35 27.72 -0.54
N ARG A 156 3.43 28.49 -1.14
CA ARG A 156 3.43 28.71 -2.60
C ARG A 156 4.70 29.38 -3.10
N VAL A 157 5.17 30.44 -2.44
CA VAL A 157 6.41 31.14 -2.83
C VAL A 157 7.62 30.21 -2.73
N LEU A 158 7.76 29.48 -1.62
CA LEU A 158 8.85 28.52 -1.44
C LEU A 158 8.79 27.39 -2.47
N GLY A 159 7.60 26.89 -2.77
CA GLY A 159 7.38 25.86 -3.79
C GLY A 159 7.74 26.34 -5.20
N SER A 160 7.35 27.56 -5.57
CA SER A 160 7.73 28.18 -6.83
C SER A 160 9.24 28.40 -6.93
N LEU A 161 9.88 28.87 -5.85
CA LEU A 161 11.33 29.09 -5.85
C LEU A 161 12.11 27.77 -5.95
N LEU A 162 11.71 26.74 -5.20
CA LEU A 162 12.28 25.39 -5.32
C LEU A 162 12.12 24.82 -6.73
N SER A 163 10.94 24.99 -7.33
CA SER A 163 10.68 24.54 -8.71
C SER A 163 11.55 25.27 -9.72
N LEU A 164 11.70 26.60 -9.57
CA LEU A 164 12.54 27.41 -10.44
C LEU A 164 14.02 27.01 -10.31
N THR A 165 14.51 26.77 -9.09
CA THR A 165 15.87 26.30 -8.88
C THR A 165 16.07 24.90 -9.45
N GLY A 166 15.13 23.98 -9.24
CA GLY A 166 15.17 22.64 -9.83
C GLY A 166 15.22 22.66 -11.36
N LEU A 167 14.39 23.49 -12.00
CA LEU A 167 14.45 23.73 -13.44
C LEU A 167 15.79 24.33 -13.88
N GLY A 168 16.38 25.21 -13.08
CA GLY A 168 17.72 25.76 -13.31
C GLY A 168 18.80 24.67 -13.31
N TYR A 169 18.78 23.74 -12.35
CA TYR A 169 19.69 22.59 -12.30
C TYR A 169 19.53 21.69 -13.53
N ILE A 170 18.27 21.38 -13.91
CA ILE A 170 17.98 20.57 -15.10
C ILE A 170 18.47 21.28 -16.36
N GLY A 171 18.17 22.58 -16.51
CA GLY A 171 18.57 23.38 -17.66
C GLY A 171 20.09 23.50 -17.79
N TYR A 172 20.80 23.72 -16.67
CA TYR A 172 22.26 23.74 -16.65
C TYR A 172 22.86 22.39 -17.03
N SER A 173 22.36 21.30 -16.46
CA SER A 173 22.82 19.96 -16.81
C SER A 173 22.57 19.65 -18.29
N LEU A 174 21.39 19.96 -18.81
CA LEU A 174 21.07 19.76 -20.22
C LEU A 174 21.98 20.59 -21.14
N TYR A 175 22.24 21.84 -20.79
CA TYR A 175 23.16 22.70 -21.52
C TYR A 175 24.57 22.08 -21.57
N GLN A 176 25.08 21.60 -20.43
CA GLN A 176 26.40 20.97 -20.36
C GLN A 176 26.46 19.65 -21.12
N THR A 177 25.38 18.84 -21.09
CA THR A 177 25.25 17.61 -21.88
C THR A 177 25.33 17.91 -23.38
N VAL A 178 24.64 18.94 -23.87
CA VAL A 178 24.66 19.31 -25.29
C VAL A 178 26.00 19.92 -25.69
N ALA A 179 26.57 20.80 -24.85
CA ALA A 179 27.85 21.44 -25.10
C ALA A 179 29.03 20.45 -25.12
N ASN A 180 28.96 19.39 -24.32
CA ASN A 180 30.01 18.37 -24.19
C ASN A 180 29.51 16.96 -24.55
N LEU A 181 28.79 16.85 -25.68
CA LEU A 181 28.12 15.60 -26.06
C LEU A 181 29.07 14.40 -26.17
N ALA A 182 30.30 14.60 -26.67
CA ALA A 182 31.29 13.52 -26.77
C ALA A 182 31.75 12.98 -25.41
N ALA A 183 31.80 13.82 -24.37
CA ALA A 183 32.13 13.41 -23.01
C ALA A 183 30.94 12.74 -22.32
N PHE A 184 29.71 13.13 -22.67
CA PHE A 184 28.50 12.51 -22.15
C PHE A 184 28.19 11.16 -22.82
N ALA A 185 28.29 11.06 -24.15
CA ALA A 185 27.91 9.89 -24.94
C ALA A 185 28.98 8.78 -24.92
N THR A 186 29.40 8.39 -23.72
CA THR A 186 30.37 7.32 -23.48
C THR A 186 29.68 6.05 -22.99
N LEU A 187 30.35 4.91 -23.18
CA LEU A 187 29.88 3.64 -22.64
C LEU A 187 29.83 3.67 -21.10
N ASP A 188 30.71 4.42 -20.45
CA ASP A 188 30.74 4.52 -19.00
C ASP A 188 29.54 5.32 -18.46
N THR A 189 29.14 6.41 -19.12
CA THR A 189 27.87 7.11 -18.80
C THR A 189 26.66 6.17 -18.96
N LEU A 190 26.64 5.39 -20.04
CA LEU A 190 25.56 4.43 -20.29
C LEU A 190 25.52 3.34 -19.19
N ARG A 191 26.68 2.86 -18.74
CA ARG A 191 26.78 1.94 -17.60
C ARG A 191 26.33 2.61 -16.30
N GLU A 192 26.79 3.82 -16.01
CA GLU A 192 26.39 4.56 -14.80
C GLU A 192 24.87 4.76 -14.72
N PHE A 193 24.21 5.04 -15.84
CA PHE A 193 22.74 5.11 -15.91
C PHE A 193 22.08 3.73 -15.82
N GLY A 194 22.62 2.73 -16.53
CA GLY A 194 22.02 1.41 -16.67
C GLY A 194 22.20 0.48 -15.46
N ILE A 195 23.29 0.60 -14.72
CA ILE A 195 23.62 -0.29 -13.61
C ILE A 195 22.54 -0.31 -12.52
N PRO A 196 22.03 0.83 -12.01
CA PRO A 196 20.92 0.82 -11.05
C PRO A 196 19.67 0.09 -11.58
N ILE A 197 19.37 0.19 -12.87
CA ILE A 197 18.23 -0.47 -13.50
C ILE A 197 18.45 -1.98 -13.53
N VAL A 198 19.60 -2.41 -14.06
CA VAL A 198 19.96 -3.83 -14.17
C VAL A 198 20.02 -4.48 -12.78
N LEU A 199 20.67 -3.82 -11.81
CA LEU A 199 20.74 -4.30 -10.43
C LEU A 199 19.35 -4.39 -9.80
N THR A 200 18.48 -3.40 -10.01
CA THR A 200 17.07 -3.45 -9.54
C THR A 200 16.37 -4.68 -10.07
N VAL A 201 16.39 -4.91 -11.39
CA VAL A 201 15.74 -6.06 -12.03
C VAL A 201 16.34 -7.37 -11.53
N CYS A 202 17.66 -7.49 -11.46
CA CYS A 202 18.35 -8.67 -10.95
C CYS A 202 18.11 -8.93 -9.47
N PHE A 203 17.77 -7.91 -8.68
CA PHE A 203 17.49 -8.02 -7.25
C PHE A 203 16.03 -8.41 -6.95
N LEU A 204 15.10 -8.17 -7.88
CA LEU A 204 13.68 -8.54 -7.68
C LEU A 204 13.45 -10.03 -7.37
N PRO A 205 14.14 -11.01 -8.01
CA PRO A 205 14.02 -12.41 -7.62
C PRO A 205 14.41 -12.67 -6.17
N PHE A 206 15.52 -12.09 -5.70
CA PHE A 206 15.93 -12.18 -4.30
C PHE A 206 14.87 -11.57 -3.38
N LEU A 207 14.38 -10.37 -3.72
CA LEU A 207 13.37 -9.68 -2.95
C LEU A 207 12.06 -10.49 -2.88
N TYR A 208 11.67 -11.13 -3.97
CA TYR A 208 10.50 -12.01 -4.00
C TYR A 208 10.67 -13.21 -3.06
N LEU A 209 11.84 -13.84 -3.04
CA LEU A 209 12.14 -14.92 -2.09
C LEU A 209 12.12 -14.43 -0.64
N LEU A 210 12.59 -13.21 -0.38
CA LEU A 210 12.52 -12.60 0.95
C LEU A 210 11.08 -12.32 1.38
N VAL A 211 10.23 -11.81 0.48
CA VAL A 211 8.78 -11.65 0.72
C VAL A 211 8.13 -12.99 1.02
N LEU A 212 8.44 -14.02 0.22
CA LEU A 212 7.94 -15.38 0.43
C LEU A 212 8.30 -15.86 1.84
N TYR A 213 9.58 -15.79 2.20
CA TYR A 213 10.07 -16.15 3.53
C TYR A 213 9.34 -15.38 4.64
N ALA A 214 9.24 -14.05 4.54
CA ALA A 214 8.62 -13.20 5.56
C ALA A 214 7.13 -13.53 5.78
N VAL A 215 6.36 -13.77 4.70
CA VAL A 215 4.94 -14.13 4.81
C VAL A 215 4.77 -15.52 5.42
N TYR A 216 5.59 -16.50 5.01
CA TYR A 216 5.57 -17.84 5.59
C TYR A 216 5.92 -17.82 7.08
N GLU A 217 6.97 -17.10 7.48
CA GLU A 217 7.37 -16.95 8.87
C GLU A 217 6.23 -16.34 9.70
N ARG A 218 5.64 -15.24 9.23
CA ARG A 218 4.50 -14.58 9.88
C ARG A 218 3.31 -15.54 10.07
N VAL A 219 2.91 -16.24 9.00
CA VAL A 219 1.80 -17.20 9.05
C VAL A 219 2.10 -18.35 10.01
N PHE A 220 3.30 -18.93 9.93
CA PHE A 220 3.69 -20.08 10.74
C PHE A 220 3.91 -19.78 12.21
N MET A 221 4.29 -18.54 12.56
CA MET A 221 4.27 -18.06 13.94
C MET A 221 2.82 -17.96 14.45
N GLY A 222 1.90 -17.44 13.62
CA GLY A 222 0.48 -17.34 13.94
C GLY A 222 -0.20 -18.67 14.25
N LEU A 223 0.17 -19.73 13.51
CA LEU A 223 -0.40 -21.08 13.71
C LEU A 223 -0.18 -21.64 15.12
N GLY A 224 0.86 -21.20 15.85
CA GLY A 224 1.10 -21.66 17.21
C GLY A 224 0.01 -21.28 18.20
N TRP A 225 -0.76 -20.23 17.90
CA TRP A 225 -1.87 -19.78 18.74
C TRP A 225 -3.09 -20.69 18.59
N SER A 226 -3.34 -21.17 17.37
CA SER A 226 -4.54 -21.93 16.99
C SER A 226 -4.36 -23.45 17.07
N ILE A 227 -3.21 -23.96 16.64
CA ILE A 227 -2.92 -25.40 16.64
C ILE A 227 -1.93 -25.68 17.78
N LYS A 228 -2.44 -26.19 18.90
CA LYS A 228 -1.64 -26.49 20.10
C LYS A 228 -0.77 -27.73 19.92
N ASP A 229 -1.24 -28.75 19.20
CA ASP A 229 -0.45 -29.96 18.93
C ASP A 229 0.70 -29.69 17.95
N ASP A 230 1.93 -29.96 18.38
CA ASP A 230 3.15 -29.83 17.59
C ASP A 230 3.20 -30.73 16.35
N ARG A 231 2.61 -31.93 16.41
CA ARG A 231 2.57 -32.86 15.26
C ARG A 231 1.61 -32.32 14.21
N LEU A 232 0.40 -31.96 14.62
CA LEU A 232 -0.60 -31.35 13.75
C LEU A 232 -0.10 -30.03 13.14
N ARG A 233 0.57 -29.19 13.95
CA ARG A 233 1.17 -27.93 13.48
C ARG A 233 2.29 -28.14 12.46
N ARG A 234 3.16 -29.13 12.64
CA ARG A 234 4.18 -29.49 11.63
C ARG A 234 3.55 -29.97 10.34
N LEU A 235 2.53 -30.82 10.43
CA LEU A 235 1.76 -31.25 9.26
C LEU A 235 1.11 -30.06 8.54
N ALA A 236 0.51 -29.13 9.28
CA ALA A 236 -0.10 -27.91 8.74
C ALA A 236 0.92 -27.07 7.96
N LYS A 237 2.11 -26.82 8.55
CA LYS A 237 3.19 -26.07 7.88
C LYS A 237 3.63 -26.75 6.58
N TRP A 238 3.89 -28.06 6.64
CA TRP A 238 4.34 -28.83 5.48
C TRP A 238 3.27 -28.84 4.38
N ARG A 239 2.01 -29.11 4.75
CA ARG A 239 0.88 -29.13 3.81
C ARG A 239 0.62 -27.77 3.19
N ALA A 240 0.70 -26.69 3.97
CA ALA A 240 0.54 -25.33 3.48
C ALA A 240 1.60 -24.95 2.46
N PHE A 241 2.86 -25.29 2.71
CA PHE A 241 3.97 -25.05 1.78
C PHE A 241 3.72 -25.71 0.42
N PHE A 242 3.39 -27.00 0.38
CA PHE A 242 3.13 -27.72 -0.88
C PHE A 242 1.79 -27.38 -1.53
N THR A 243 0.81 -26.90 -0.76
CA THR A 243 -0.52 -26.59 -1.27
C THR A 243 -0.59 -25.20 -1.89
N PHE A 244 -0.01 -24.21 -1.21
CA PHE A 244 -0.09 -22.81 -1.63
C PHE A 244 1.17 -22.35 -2.35
N GLY A 245 2.36 -22.85 -1.97
CA GLY A 245 3.63 -22.49 -2.59
C GLY A 245 3.78 -20.95 -2.69
N PRO A 246 3.92 -20.38 -3.90
CA PRO A 246 4.03 -18.94 -4.12
C PRO A 246 2.72 -18.15 -4.00
N LYS A 247 1.56 -18.83 -3.83
CA LYS A 247 0.24 -18.18 -3.76
C LYS A 247 -0.01 -17.62 -2.37
N LEU A 248 0.74 -16.57 -2.02
CA LEU A 248 0.75 -15.93 -0.69
C LEU A 248 -0.65 -15.53 -0.20
N ARG A 249 -1.51 -14.99 -1.09
CA ARG A 249 -2.90 -14.64 -0.73
C ARG A 249 -3.69 -15.83 -0.20
N LEU A 250 -3.54 -17.00 -0.81
CA LEU A 250 -4.27 -18.21 -0.37
C LEU A 250 -3.71 -18.73 0.95
N LEU A 251 -2.39 -18.65 1.15
CA LEU A 251 -1.73 -19.00 2.41
C LEU A 251 -2.25 -18.13 3.56
N GLU A 252 -2.30 -16.81 3.37
CA GLU A 252 -2.76 -15.88 4.40
C GLU A 252 -4.25 -16.06 4.73
N ARG A 253 -5.09 -16.22 3.70
CA ARG A 253 -6.52 -16.51 3.89
C ARG A 253 -6.74 -17.82 4.64
N TRP A 254 -5.99 -18.86 4.28
CA TRP A 254 -6.04 -20.12 5.00
C TRP A 254 -5.62 -19.96 6.46
N ALA A 255 -4.54 -19.24 6.73
CA ALA A 255 -4.09 -18.98 8.09
C ALA A 255 -5.13 -18.22 8.93
N GLN A 256 -5.83 -17.24 8.33
CA GLN A 256 -6.92 -16.53 8.98
C GLN A 256 -8.12 -17.45 9.26
N SER A 257 -8.44 -18.38 8.35
CA SER A 257 -9.49 -19.39 8.57
C SER A 257 -9.12 -20.29 9.75
N VAL A 258 -7.90 -20.86 9.73
CA VAL A 258 -7.37 -21.68 10.83
C VAL A 258 -7.39 -20.92 12.17
N ALA A 259 -7.09 -19.62 12.14
CA ALA A 259 -7.11 -18.79 13.35
C ALA A 259 -8.50 -18.61 13.98
N ARG A 260 -9.56 -18.78 13.20
CA ARG A 260 -10.95 -18.64 13.66
C ARG A 260 -11.52 -19.97 14.13
N PHE A 261 -11.28 -21.03 13.36
CA PHE A 261 -11.89 -22.34 13.60
C PHE A 261 -11.06 -23.26 14.50
N ASN A 262 -9.77 -22.97 14.70
CA ASN A 262 -8.85 -23.71 15.57
C ASN A 262 -8.99 -25.24 15.43
N PRO A 263 -8.56 -25.81 14.28
CA PRO A 263 -8.72 -27.23 14.01
C PRO A 263 -7.95 -28.07 15.04
N ASP A 264 -8.65 -29.01 15.67
CA ASP A 264 -8.12 -29.83 16.76
C ASP A 264 -7.67 -31.21 16.28
N ASP A 265 -8.08 -31.63 15.08
CA ASP A 265 -7.68 -32.90 14.48
C ASP A 265 -7.18 -32.79 13.03
N ARG A 266 -6.69 -33.92 12.52
CA ARG A 266 -6.15 -34.03 11.16
C ARG A 266 -7.22 -33.84 10.08
N THR A 267 -8.45 -34.28 10.34
CA THR A 267 -9.56 -34.23 9.38
C THR A 267 -9.99 -32.78 9.18
N GLU A 268 -10.22 -32.05 10.27
CA GLU A 268 -10.56 -30.62 10.28
C GLU A 268 -9.45 -29.79 9.63
N LEU A 269 -8.19 -30.07 9.96
CA LEU A 269 -7.05 -29.41 9.33
C LEU A 269 -7.06 -29.64 7.81
N LEU A 270 -7.24 -30.88 7.35
CA LEU A 270 -7.26 -31.17 5.91
C LEU A 270 -8.47 -30.53 5.21
N GLN A 271 -9.62 -30.49 5.88
CA GLN A 271 -10.83 -29.84 5.39
C GLN A 271 -10.60 -28.34 5.17
N SER A 272 -9.90 -27.66 6.08
CA SER A 272 -9.57 -26.22 5.93
C SER A 272 -8.79 -25.91 4.63
N PHE A 273 -7.94 -26.84 4.16
CA PHE A 273 -7.25 -26.67 2.87
C PHE A 273 -8.18 -26.86 1.68
N VAL A 274 -9.12 -27.82 1.77
CA VAL A 274 -10.11 -28.09 0.72
C VAL A 274 -11.03 -26.89 0.57
N GLU A 275 -11.53 -26.32 1.67
CA GLU A 275 -12.38 -25.13 1.68
C GLU A 275 -11.72 -23.96 0.92
N ILE A 276 -10.46 -23.66 1.21
CA ILE A 276 -9.73 -22.57 0.54
C ILE A 276 -9.53 -22.85 -0.95
N LYS A 277 -9.28 -24.11 -1.35
CA LYS A 277 -9.18 -24.48 -2.77
C LYS A 277 -10.51 -24.36 -3.50
N THR A 278 -11.59 -24.85 -2.89
CA THR A 278 -12.94 -24.79 -3.45
C THR A 278 -13.37 -23.33 -3.61
N MET A 279 -13.14 -22.51 -2.58
CA MET A 279 -13.38 -21.07 -2.64
C MET A 279 -12.55 -20.40 -3.74
N ALA A 280 -11.25 -20.72 -3.86
CA ALA A 280 -10.40 -20.15 -4.92
C ALA A 280 -10.87 -20.55 -6.33
N LYS A 281 -11.43 -21.76 -6.49
CA LYS A 281 -12.02 -22.22 -7.75
C LYS A 281 -13.29 -21.43 -8.08
N ARG A 282 -14.19 -21.24 -7.10
CA ARG A 282 -15.40 -20.43 -7.26
C ARG A 282 -15.10 -18.95 -7.51
N GLU A 283 -14.01 -18.41 -6.94
CA GLU A 283 -13.56 -17.04 -7.25
C GLU A 283 -13.08 -16.89 -8.70
N ALA A 284 -12.46 -17.92 -9.26
CA ALA A 284 -11.96 -17.91 -10.63
C ALA A 284 -13.10 -18.10 -11.65
N ASP A 285 -14.12 -18.88 -11.30
CA ASP A 285 -15.31 -19.13 -12.09
C ASP A 285 -16.57 -19.07 -11.20
N PRO A 286 -17.10 -17.86 -10.97
CA PRO A 286 -18.29 -17.64 -10.14
C PRO A 286 -19.50 -18.44 -10.63
N PRO A 287 -20.14 -19.27 -9.77
CA PRO A 287 -21.40 -19.88 -10.14
C PRO A 287 -22.46 -18.79 -10.36
N PRO A 288 -23.37 -18.97 -11.34
CA PRO A 288 -24.48 -18.05 -11.52
C PRO A 288 -25.38 -18.11 -10.28
N VAL A 289 -25.82 -16.94 -9.81
CA VAL A 289 -26.79 -16.82 -8.72
C VAL A 289 -28.09 -16.30 -9.34
N PRO A 290 -29.20 -17.06 -9.25
CA PRO A 290 -30.51 -16.57 -9.66
C PRO A 290 -30.85 -15.26 -8.95
N ASN A 291 -31.48 -14.34 -9.66
CA ASN A 291 -31.79 -13.02 -9.09
C ASN A 291 -32.68 -13.12 -7.84
N GLU A 292 -33.51 -14.15 -7.72
CA GLU A 292 -34.34 -14.39 -6.53
C GLU A 292 -33.50 -14.71 -5.29
N ASP A 293 -32.45 -15.52 -5.45
CA ASP A 293 -31.56 -15.98 -4.37
C ASP A 293 -30.54 -14.93 -3.91
N GLY A 294 -30.35 -13.86 -4.69
CA GLY A 294 -29.52 -12.72 -4.32
C GLY A 294 -28.46 -12.37 -5.36
N TRP A 295 -27.27 -12.01 -4.90
CA TRP A 295 -26.15 -11.60 -5.74
C TRP A 295 -24.96 -12.54 -5.59
N SER A 296 -24.22 -12.71 -6.68
CA SER A 296 -22.90 -13.34 -6.62
C SER A 296 -22.00 -12.59 -5.61
N PRO A 297 -21.45 -13.26 -4.59
CA PRO A 297 -20.52 -12.62 -3.66
C PRO A 297 -19.30 -12.01 -4.33
N TYR A 298 -18.91 -12.53 -5.50
CA TYR A 298 -17.76 -12.04 -6.25
C TYR A 298 -18.06 -10.73 -7.00
N ALA A 299 -19.28 -10.59 -7.52
CA ALA A 299 -19.75 -9.36 -8.14
C ALA A 299 -20.04 -8.28 -7.09
N ALA A 300 -20.82 -8.63 -6.05
CA ALA A 300 -21.30 -7.70 -5.03
C ALA A 300 -20.15 -6.98 -4.30
N LYS A 301 -19.05 -7.69 -4.02
CA LYS A 301 -17.83 -7.09 -3.42
C LYS A 301 -17.28 -5.88 -4.17
N THR A 302 -17.54 -5.79 -5.48
CA THR A 302 -16.97 -4.78 -6.36
C THR A 302 -17.90 -3.60 -6.62
N PHE A 303 -19.17 -3.66 -6.23
CA PHE A 303 -20.19 -2.65 -6.57
C PHE A 303 -19.79 -1.23 -6.17
N LEU A 304 -19.20 -1.06 -4.98
CA LEU A 304 -18.78 0.25 -4.45
C LEU A 304 -17.26 0.43 -4.39
N ARG A 305 -16.49 -0.38 -5.14
CA ARG A 305 -15.03 -0.29 -5.16
C ARG A 305 -14.53 1.07 -5.68
N ALA A 306 -15.19 1.62 -6.70
CA ALA A 306 -14.85 2.93 -7.27
C ALA A 306 -15.17 4.08 -6.31
N GLU A 307 -16.11 3.89 -5.40
CA GLU A 307 -16.54 4.89 -4.42
C GLU A 307 -15.67 4.91 -3.15
N GLY A 308 -14.58 4.15 -3.11
CA GLY A 308 -13.72 4.05 -1.94
C GLY A 308 -14.19 3.06 -0.87
N LEU A 309 -15.18 2.21 -1.19
CA LEU A 309 -15.71 1.18 -0.29
C LEU A 309 -15.45 -0.26 -0.82
N PRO A 310 -14.20 -0.66 -1.09
CA PRO A 310 -13.90 -2.04 -1.41
C PRO A 310 -14.16 -2.92 -0.19
N THR A 311 -14.95 -3.97 -0.36
CA THR A 311 -15.15 -4.98 0.68
C THR A 311 -13.95 -5.93 0.76
N ARG A 312 -13.78 -6.54 1.94
CA ARG A 312 -12.84 -7.66 2.13
C ARG A 312 -13.40 -8.95 1.50
N ASP A 313 -12.66 -10.02 1.67
CA ASP A 313 -13.12 -11.33 1.22
C ASP A 313 -14.35 -11.78 2.03
N TYR A 314 -15.37 -12.22 1.32
CA TYR A 314 -16.59 -12.83 1.84
C TYR A 314 -16.26 -14.20 2.41
N HIS A 315 -16.66 -14.40 3.65
CA HIS A 315 -16.23 -15.52 4.47
C HIS A 315 -17.32 -15.92 5.45
N ARG A 316 -17.26 -17.15 5.94
CA ARG A 316 -18.13 -17.64 7.00
C ARG A 316 -17.90 -16.86 8.31
N SER A 317 -19.00 -16.35 8.84
CA SER A 317 -19.16 -15.73 10.15
C SER A 317 -19.68 -16.77 11.16
N PHE A 318 -20.16 -16.32 12.32
CA PHE A 318 -20.83 -17.19 13.30
C PHE A 318 -22.18 -17.71 12.75
N GLU A 319 -22.63 -18.87 13.23
CA GLU A 319 -23.96 -19.46 12.95
C GLU A 319 -24.29 -19.70 11.46
N ASP A 320 -23.31 -20.09 10.65
CA ASP A 320 -23.46 -20.39 9.20
C ASP A 320 -23.80 -19.19 8.30
N GLU A 321 -23.80 -17.99 8.86
CA GLU A 321 -23.90 -16.76 8.08
C GLU A 321 -22.58 -16.46 7.37
N TRP A 322 -22.66 -15.78 6.24
CA TRP A 322 -21.50 -15.30 5.49
C TRP A 322 -21.53 -13.79 5.37
N PHE A 323 -20.33 -13.20 5.48
CA PHE A 323 -20.18 -11.76 5.63
C PHE A 323 -18.98 -11.21 4.86
N ALA A 324 -19.12 -10.00 4.34
CA ALA A 324 -18.01 -9.12 4.00
C ALA A 324 -18.34 -7.68 4.36
N GLY A 325 -17.34 -6.92 4.81
CA GLY A 325 -17.46 -5.48 5.05
C GLY A 325 -16.32 -4.72 4.39
N SER A 326 -16.59 -3.46 4.02
CA SER A 326 -15.54 -2.49 3.67
C SER A 326 -14.86 -1.94 4.92
N GLY A 327 -13.72 -1.28 4.73
CA GLY A 327 -13.25 -0.30 5.71
C GLY A 327 -14.20 0.91 5.76
N TYR A 328 -13.99 1.77 6.75
CA TYR A 328 -14.70 3.05 6.81
C TYR A 328 -14.15 4.02 5.77
N LEU A 329 -15.05 4.65 5.02
CA LEU A 329 -14.76 5.85 4.24
C LEU A 329 -15.08 7.06 5.11
N GLU A 330 -14.05 7.80 5.52
CA GLU A 330 -14.20 9.03 6.29
C GLU A 330 -14.57 10.21 5.39
N VAL A 331 -15.48 11.06 5.86
CA VAL A 331 -15.97 12.27 5.18
C VAL A 331 -16.02 13.42 6.19
N GLY A 332 -15.46 14.57 5.79
CA GLY A 332 -15.36 15.77 6.63
C GLY A 332 -14.13 15.80 7.56
N GLY A 333 -13.89 16.96 8.16
CA GLY A 333 -12.68 17.26 8.96
C GLY A 333 -12.88 17.32 10.47
N GLY A 334 -14.02 16.87 10.99
CA GLY A 334 -14.29 16.87 12.43
C GLY A 334 -13.32 16.00 13.23
N ILE A 335 -13.19 16.26 14.55
CA ILE A 335 -12.32 15.49 15.46
C ILE A 335 -12.62 13.98 15.36
N ILE A 336 -13.89 13.64 15.21
CA ILE A 336 -14.35 12.31 14.79
C ILE A 336 -15.10 12.50 13.47
N ALA A 337 -14.45 12.11 12.37
CA ALA A 337 -15.03 12.24 11.04
C ALA A 337 -16.32 11.43 10.91
N ASN A 338 -17.26 11.94 10.10
CA ASN A 338 -18.40 11.13 9.65
C ASN A 338 -17.85 9.98 8.82
N ASN A 339 -18.51 8.83 8.83
CA ASN A 339 -18.01 7.69 8.07
C ASN A 339 -19.09 6.81 7.50
N MET A 340 -18.74 6.10 6.44
CA MET A 340 -19.61 5.13 5.77
C MET A 340 -18.95 3.78 5.63
N ALA A 341 -19.74 2.72 5.66
CA ALA A 341 -19.28 1.36 5.40
C ALA A 341 -20.34 0.56 4.63
N TYR A 342 -19.85 -0.35 3.80
CA TYR A 342 -20.65 -1.24 2.97
C TYR A 342 -20.49 -2.68 3.44
N TYR A 343 -21.60 -3.39 3.55
CA TYR A 343 -21.70 -4.74 4.10
C TYR A 343 -22.46 -5.66 3.15
N LEU A 344 -22.01 -6.91 3.08
CA LEU A 344 -22.62 -8.03 2.38
C LEU A 344 -22.96 -9.07 3.44
N ASN A 345 -24.23 -9.48 3.54
CA ASN A 345 -24.66 -10.59 4.37
C ASN A 345 -25.33 -11.66 3.50
N GLY A 346 -25.20 -12.93 3.87
CA GLY A 346 -25.93 -14.01 3.22
C GLY A 346 -25.38 -15.38 3.60
N ASN A 347 -25.34 -16.27 2.62
CA ASN A 347 -24.86 -17.65 2.78
C ASN A 347 -23.62 -17.91 1.92
N GLU A 348 -23.13 -19.15 1.93
CA GLU A 348 -21.93 -19.58 1.19
C GLU A 348 -21.98 -19.26 -0.31
N ASN A 349 -23.18 -19.31 -0.91
CA ASN A 349 -23.38 -19.26 -2.35
C ASN A 349 -23.84 -17.88 -2.85
N ALA A 350 -24.61 -17.16 -2.03
CA ALA A 350 -25.23 -15.90 -2.41
C ALA A 350 -25.17 -14.86 -1.29
N VAL A 351 -24.97 -13.60 -1.68
CA VAL A 351 -25.26 -12.45 -0.83
C VAL A 351 -26.75 -12.21 -0.91
N THR A 352 -27.44 -12.27 0.22
CA THR A 352 -28.90 -12.08 0.31
C THR A 352 -29.27 -10.68 0.75
N GLU A 353 -28.34 -9.95 1.37
CA GLU A 353 -28.53 -8.58 1.83
C GLU A 353 -27.30 -7.71 1.52
N LEU A 354 -27.55 -6.53 0.94
CA LEU A 354 -26.57 -5.46 0.74
C LEU A 354 -26.92 -4.30 1.67
N LYS A 355 -25.95 -3.80 2.43
CA LYS A 355 -26.18 -2.72 3.39
C LYS A 355 -25.12 -1.63 3.30
N LEU A 356 -25.52 -0.40 3.01
CA LEU A 356 -24.69 0.79 3.12
C LEU A 356 -25.11 1.57 4.36
N LYS A 357 -24.19 1.78 5.30
CA LYS A 357 -24.44 2.53 6.53
C LYS A 357 -23.59 3.79 6.57
N LEU A 358 -24.23 4.93 6.79
CA LEU A 358 -23.63 6.22 7.14
C LEU A 358 -23.76 6.44 8.65
N ASN A 359 -22.66 6.86 9.29
CA ASN A 359 -22.60 7.30 10.67
C ASN A 359 -22.24 8.79 10.71
N ILE A 360 -23.11 9.60 11.31
CA ILE A 360 -22.89 11.02 11.53
C ILE A 360 -22.32 11.21 12.94
N ASN A 361 -21.00 11.29 13.01
CA ASN A 361 -20.22 11.52 14.22
C ASN A 361 -19.98 13.01 14.50
N SER A 362 -20.15 13.87 13.50
CA SER A 362 -20.07 15.32 13.61
C SER A 362 -21.41 15.94 13.19
N PRO A 363 -22.42 15.96 14.09
CA PRO A 363 -23.78 16.42 13.76
C PRO A 363 -23.88 17.89 13.38
N ALA A 364 -22.85 18.70 13.68
CA ALA A 364 -22.77 20.10 13.27
C ALA A 364 -22.56 20.27 11.75
N GLU A 365 -22.00 19.26 11.07
CA GLU A 365 -21.62 19.34 9.66
C GLU A 365 -22.02 18.06 8.89
N PRO A 366 -23.32 17.72 8.79
CA PRO A 366 -23.76 16.47 8.16
C PRO A 366 -23.82 16.54 6.63
N ALA A 367 -23.88 17.75 6.06
CA ALA A 367 -24.29 17.97 4.67
C ALA A 367 -23.38 17.28 3.64
N GLU A 368 -22.06 17.33 3.83
CA GLU A 368 -21.10 16.69 2.93
C GLU A 368 -21.26 15.16 2.95
N ALA A 369 -21.35 14.58 4.15
CA ALA A 369 -21.49 13.13 4.34
C ALA A 369 -22.85 12.61 3.83
N GLU A 370 -23.93 13.36 4.05
CA GLU A 370 -25.25 13.03 3.51
C GLU A 370 -25.29 13.14 1.98
N THR A 371 -24.64 14.15 1.39
CA THR A 371 -24.53 14.28 -0.07
C THR A 371 -23.80 13.08 -0.66
N ARG A 372 -22.65 12.74 -0.09
CA ARG A 372 -21.87 11.58 -0.52
C ARG A 372 -22.63 10.27 -0.35
N PHE A 373 -23.39 10.11 0.74
CA PHE A 373 -24.24 8.94 0.96
C PHE A 373 -25.33 8.79 -0.10
N ARG A 374 -25.97 9.88 -0.54
CA ARG A 374 -26.98 9.84 -1.62
C ARG A 374 -26.38 9.34 -2.94
N GLU A 375 -25.20 9.85 -3.30
CA GLU A 375 -24.48 9.42 -4.49
C GLU A 375 -24.18 7.91 -4.44
N ILE A 376 -23.63 7.43 -3.33
CA ILE A 376 -23.26 6.02 -3.16
C ILE A 376 -24.51 5.12 -3.10
N CYS A 377 -25.62 5.56 -2.49
CA CYS A 377 -26.91 4.87 -2.53
C CYS A 377 -27.39 4.65 -3.97
N HIS A 378 -27.30 5.68 -4.81
CA HIS A 378 -27.67 5.57 -6.22
C HIS A 378 -26.78 4.57 -6.96
N VAL A 379 -25.45 4.66 -6.79
CA VAL A 379 -24.51 3.71 -7.40
C VAL A 379 -24.80 2.27 -6.95
N LEU A 380 -25.07 2.05 -5.66
CA LEU A 380 -25.38 0.72 -5.13
C LEU A 380 -26.65 0.15 -5.77
N LEU A 381 -27.73 0.92 -5.85
CA LEU A 381 -28.97 0.49 -6.49
C LEU A 381 -28.79 0.21 -7.97
N ALA A 382 -28.10 1.08 -8.70
CA ALA A 382 -27.85 0.91 -10.12
C ALA A 382 -27.04 -0.36 -10.40
N ARG A 383 -26.04 -0.67 -9.57
CA ARG A 383 -25.23 -1.89 -9.67
C ARG A 383 -25.97 -3.15 -9.25
N ALA A 384 -26.79 -3.07 -8.21
CA ALA A 384 -27.48 -4.23 -7.64
C ALA A 384 -28.76 -4.60 -8.39
N LEU A 385 -29.52 -3.61 -8.86
CA LEU A 385 -30.87 -3.78 -9.41
C LEU A 385 -31.04 -3.18 -10.82
N GLY A 386 -30.04 -2.48 -11.34
CA GLY A 386 -30.09 -1.78 -12.63
C GLY A 386 -30.53 -0.32 -12.53
N GLU A 387 -30.25 0.45 -13.57
CA GLU A 387 -30.46 1.91 -13.61
C GLU A 387 -31.94 2.29 -13.43
N SER A 388 -32.86 1.53 -14.03
CA SER A 388 -34.30 1.77 -13.90
C SER A 388 -34.78 1.66 -12.45
N ALA A 389 -34.24 0.71 -11.68
CA ALA A 389 -34.56 0.53 -10.27
C ALA A 389 -33.99 1.67 -9.40
N ALA A 390 -32.77 2.14 -9.71
CA ALA A 390 -32.18 3.30 -9.05
C ALA A 390 -33.05 4.56 -9.27
N GLN A 391 -33.55 4.76 -10.49
CA GLN A 391 -34.41 5.89 -10.82
C GLN A 391 -35.75 5.88 -10.06
N VAL A 392 -36.33 4.69 -9.82
CA VAL A 392 -37.57 4.55 -9.02
C VAL A 392 -37.35 5.02 -7.58
N ALA A 393 -36.18 4.76 -7.00
CA ALA A 393 -35.85 5.16 -5.63
C ALA A 393 -35.24 6.58 -5.53
N ALA A 394 -34.83 7.18 -6.66
CA ALA A 394 -34.03 8.40 -6.69
C ALA A 394 -34.67 9.55 -5.90
N GLY A 395 -35.97 9.82 -6.07
CA GLY A 395 -36.66 10.88 -5.34
C GLY A 395 -36.57 10.71 -3.82
N LYS A 396 -36.79 9.49 -3.32
CA LYS A 396 -36.71 9.18 -1.87
C LYS A 396 -35.28 9.27 -1.34
N ILE A 397 -34.29 8.84 -2.13
CA ILE A 397 -32.87 8.99 -1.78
C ILE A 397 -32.46 10.47 -1.75
N VAL A 398 -32.90 11.27 -2.73
CA VAL A 398 -32.67 12.73 -2.78
C VAL A 398 -33.48 13.48 -1.71
N ALA A 399 -34.47 12.88 -1.08
CA ALA A 399 -35.07 13.40 0.15
C ALA A 399 -34.40 12.88 1.43
N LEU A 400 -33.69 11.74 1.39
CA LEU A 400 -33.33 10.93 2.57
C LEU A 400 -34.55 10.62 3.45
N GLU A 401 -35.69 10.39 2.79
CA GLU A 401 -36.95 10.01 3.43
C GLU A 401 -36.93 8.51 3.74
N GLU A 402 -37.38 8.13 4.93
CA GLU A 402 -37.44 6.72 5.30
C GLU A 402 -38.51 5.99 4.48
N PHE A 403 -38.15 4.83 3.93
CA PHE A 403 -39.10 4.01 3.18
C PHE A 403 -38.71 2.54 3.21
N SER A 404 -39.70 1.69 2.93
CA SER A 404 -39.49 0.29 2.56
C SER A 404 -40.39 -0.04 1.37
N ALA A 405 -39.81 -0.56 0.29
CA ALA A 405 -40.55 -0.86 -0.93
C ALA A 405 -39.96 -2.07 -1.67
N ASN A 406 -40.81 -2.82 -2.38
CA ASN A 406 -40.35 -3.83 -3.32
C ASN A 406 -39.94 -3.14 -4.64
N ILE A 407 -38.68 -3.23 -5.01
CA ILE A 407 -38.12 -2.67 -6.24
C ILE A 407 -37.34 -3.78 -6.95
N ALA A 408 -37.73 -4.09 -8.19
CA ALA A 408 -37.11 -5.14 -9.00
C ALA A 408 -37.03 -6.51 -8.30
N GLY A 409 -38.04 -6.87 -7.48
CA GLY A 409 -38.10 -8.14 -6.77
C GLY A 409 -37.28 -8.20 -5.48
N LYS A 410 -36.74 -7.07 -5.02
CA LYS A 410 -35.98 -6.95 -3.77
C LYS A 410 -36.62 -5.94 -2.82
N ILE A 411 -36.45 -6.14 -1.52
CA ILE A 411 -36.90 -5.18 -0.51
C ILE A 411 -35.82 -4.13 -0.31
N VAL A 412 -36.12 -2.89 -0.69
CA VAL A 412 -35.22 -1.74 -0.50
C VAL A 412 -35.74 -0.93 0.67
N THR A 413 -34.91 -0.76 1.70
CA THR A 413 -35.22 0.00 2.90
C THR A 413 -34.20 1.11 3.10
N LEU A 414 -34.68 2.34 3.29
CA LEU A 414 -33.89 3.47 3.75
C LEU A 414 -34.37 3.86 5.15
N SER A 415 -33.48 3.89 6.13
CA SER A 415 -33.83 4.19 7.52
C SER A 415 -32.89 5.21 8.16
N LYS A 416 -33.37 5.87 9.22
CA LYS A 416 -32.58 6.74 10.11
C LYS A 416 -32.72 6.24 11.55
N GLU A 417 -31.59 6.11 12.24
CA GLU A 417 -31.54 5.68 13.63
C GLU A 417 -30.74 6.71 14.46
N GLU A 418 -31.38 7.32 15.45
CA GLU A 418 -30.72 8.23 16.39
C GLU A 418 -30.06 7.45 17.52
N TRP A 419 -28.81 7.80 17.87
CA TRP A 419 -28.07 7.05 18.87
C TRP A 419 -28.50 7.45 20.28
N GLN A 420 -28.83 6.45 21.10
CA GLN A 420 -29.21 6.65 22.50
C GLN A 420 -28.01 6.93 23.43
N GLY A 421 -26.78 6.72 22.94
CA GLY A 421 -25.53 6.94 23.69
C GLY A 421 -24.35 7.25 22.78
N GLY A 422 -23.28 7.80 23.36
CA GLY A 422 -22.09 8.23 22.62
C GLY A 422 -22.14 9.71 22.25
N ILE A 423 -22.08 10.02 20.96
CA ILE A 423 -22.02 11.39 20.45
C ILE A 423 -23.41 12.02 20.52
N LYS A 424 -23.55 13.11 21.29
CA LYS A 424 -24.82 13.82 21.44
C LYS A 424 -25.33 14.33 20.08
N GLY A 425 -26.54 13.90 19.70
CA GLY A 425 -27.15 14.23 18.40
C GLY A 425 -26.57 13.44 17.21
N GLY A 426 -25.70 12.46 17.46
CA GLY A 426 -25.24 11.52 16.45
C GLY A 426 -26.34 10.57 15.99
N TYR A 427 -26.31 10.21 14.73
CA TYR A 427 -27.28 9.30 14.12
C TYR A 427 -26.65 8.51 12.99
N SER A 428 -27.30 7.43 12.58
CA SER A 428 -26.95 6.68 11.39
C SER A 428 -28.07 6.66 10.37
N ARG A 429 -27.70 6.56 9.10
CA ARG A 429 -28.62 6.24 8.00
C ARG A 429 -28.20 4.94 7.36
N GLY A 430 -29.17 4.12 6.97
CA GLY A 430 -28.92 2.82 6.36
C GLY A 430 -29.73 2.62 5.10
N LEU A 431 -29.09 2.29 3.98
CA LEU A 431 -29.74 1.69 2.82
C LEU A 431 -29.52 0.18 2.87
N VAL A 432 -30.60 -0.59 2.91
CA VAL A 432 -30.59 -2.06 2.89
C VAL A 432 -31.33 -2.54 1.64
N ILE A 433 -30.74 -3.48 0.92
CA ILE A 433 -31.36 -4.17 -0.22
C ILE A 433 -31.33 -5.67 0.09
N GLY A 434 -32.49 -6.24 0.41
CA GLY A 434 -32.65 -7.65 0.81
C GLY A 434 -33.44 -8.48 -0.20
N CYS A 435 -33.23 -9.79 -0.17
CA CYS A 435 -34.09 -10.75 -0.86
C CYS A 435 -35.47 -10.80 -0.18
N ALA A 436 -36.54 -10.98 -0.95
CA ALA A 436 -37.87 -11.13 -0.37
C ALA A 436 -37.95 -12.51 0.32
N GLY A 437 -37.79 -12.55 1.65
CA GLY A 437 -37.86 -13.77 2.47
C GLY A 437 -36.61 -14.12 3.27
N SER A 438 -35.59 -13.26 3.27
CA SER A 438 -34.41 -13.37 4.15
C SER A 438 -34.60 -12.64 5.47
#